data_AF-A0AAV4XM87-F1
#
_entry.id   AF-A0AAV4XM87-F1
#
_cell.length_a   1.000
_cell.length_b   1.000
_cell.length_c   1.000
_cell.angle_alpha   90.00
_cell.angle_beta   90.00
_cell.angle_gamma   90.00
#
_symmetry.space_group_name_H-M   'P 1'
#
loop_
_entity.id
_entity.type
_entity.pdbx_description
1 polymer ?
#
loop_
_entity_poly.entity_id
_entity_poly.type
_entity_poly.pdbx_seq_one_letter_code
_entity_poly.pdbx_strand_id
1 'polypeptide(L)'
;MLYELCDLFRRCKRALDSYMSLRKAFLLALIVFGFLLYVGPSVFRWVRKKTPIMIDPNIGCIAANMNALLRESQFFDASVYRSYEPDEPYFLPYVGNGKIGVPLDNKEELYVYYKRYLSAPISYHPIVQVDIPGASTQEGTAVHYTSGIAYKFQCFNMRRHPVSVIHQVYAYRLAPSLLIQQIEIMNPLNEDLTLILRQESSTSSENTPLVITLQTETSLNIKYFLKK
;
A
#
# COMPACT_ATOMS: atom_id res chain seq x y z
N MET A 1 -2.88 31.11 -44.94
CA MET A 1 -2.09 29.95 -44.43
C MET A 1 -2.70 28.59 -44.80
N LEU A 2 -4.02 28.37 -44.68
CA LEU A 2 -4.65 27.09 -45.04
C LEU A 2 -4.62 26.74 -46.56
N TYR A 3 -4.70 27.74 -47.45
CA TYR A 3 -4.70 27.54 -48.91
C TYR A 3 -3.33 27.07 -49.43
N GLU A 4 -2.24 27.65 -48.94
CA GLU A 4 -0.85 27.27 -49.24
C GLU A 4 -0.55 25.81 -48.84
N LEU A 5 -1.03 25.39 -47.66
CA LEU A 5 -0.91 24.02 -47.15
C LEU A 5 -1.67 23.00 -48.02
N CYS A 6 -2.86 23.36 -48.50
CA CYS A 6 -3.65 22.50 -49.39
C CYS A 6 -2.99 22.30 -50.76
N ASP A 7 -2.39 23.36 -51.31
CA ASP A 7 -1.67 23.26 -52.59
C ASP A 7 -0.37 22.45 -52.47
N LEU A 8 0.36 22.59 -51.35
CA LEU A 8 1.50 21.73 -51.01
C LEU A 8 1.09 20.26 -50.90
N PHE A 9 -0.01 19.97 -50.20
CA PHE A 9 -0.54 18.60 -50.09
C PHE A 9 -0.94 18.01 -51.44
N ARG A 10 -1.56 18.82 -52.31
CA ARG A 10 -2.01 18.37 -53.63
C ARG A 10 -0.85 18.16 -54.60
N ARG A 11 0.25 18.91 -54.46
CA ARG A 11 1.51 18.70 -55.18
C ARG A 11 2.26 17.46 -54.68
N CYS A 12 2.34 17.27 -53.36
CA CYS A 12 2.91 16.04 -52.77
C CYS A 12 2.15 14.78 -53.16
N LYS A 13 0.82 14.83 -53.20
CA LYS A 13 -0.03 13.70 -53.63
C LYS A 13 0.27 13.29 -55.08
N ARG A 14 0.41 14.26 -55.99
CA ARG A 14 0.75 13.99 -57.40
C ARG A 14 2.18 13.46 -57.58
N ALA A 15 3.13 13.91 -56.75
CA ALA A 15 4.49 13.39 -56.75
C ALA A 15 4.60 11.95 -56.22
N LEU A 16 3.68 11.53 -55.35
CA LEU A 16 3.58 10.17 -54.82
C LEU A 16 2.91 9.19 -55.80
N ASP A 17 1.89 9.62 -56.55
CA ASP A 17 1.16 8.75 -57.49
C ASP A 17 1.96 8.41 -58.76
N SER A 18 2.91 9.25 -59.16
CA SER A 18 3.70 9.04 -60.38
C SER A 18 4.98 8.24 -60.10
N TYR A 19 4.84 6.92 -59.95
CA TYR A 19 5.93 5.93 -60.01
C TYR A 19 6.92 5.91 -58.81
N MET A 20 6.42 5.52 -57.64
CA MET A 20 7.27 5.08 -56.53
C MET A 20 7.89 3.71 -56.85
N SER A 21 9.08 3.71 -57.46
CA SER A 21 9.95 2.51 -57.51
C SER A 21 10.09 1.93 -56.10
N LEU A 22 10.02 0.61 -55.95
CA LEU A 22 10.17 -0.11 -54.67
C LEU A 22 11.37 0.40 -53.84
N ARG A 23 12.47 0.79 -54.51
CA ARG A 23 13.68 1.36 -53.87
C ARG A 23 13.45 2.73 -53.24
N LYS A 24 12.64 3.59 -53.88
CA LYS A 24 12.27 4.92 -53.36
C LYS A 24 11.24 4.80 -52.22
N ALA A 25 10.30 3.86 -52.32
CA ALA A 25 9.38 3.54 -51.25
C ALA A 25 10.10 3.01 -50.00
N PHE A 26 11.09 2.14 -50.19
CA PHE A 26 11.92 1.63 -49.09
C PHE A 26 12.71 2.75 -48.39
N LEU A 27 13.36 3.64 -49.15
CA LEU A 27 14.08 4.77 -48.57
C LEU A 27 13.15 5.74 -47.81
N LEU A 28 11.98 6.03 -48.36
CA LEU A 28 10.99 6.88 -47.69
C LEU A 28 10.48 6.21 -46.40
N ALA A 29 10.21 4.91 -46.43
CA ALA A 29 9.85 4.15 -45.23
C ALA A 29 10.98 4.20 -44.17
N LEU A 30 12.24 4.08 -44.56
CA LEU A 30 13.39 4.12 -43.65
C LEU A 30 13.54 5.50 -42.99
N ILE A 31 13.33 6.58 -43.74
CA ILE A 31 13.31 7.95 -43.20
C ILE A 31 12.15 8.14 -42.22
N VAL A 32 10.96 7.66 -42.57
CA VAL A 32 9.77 7.75 -41.70
C VAL A 32 9.99 6.93 -40.43
N PHE A 33 10.48 5.69 -40.51
CA PHE A 33 10.78 4.88 -39.34
C PHE A 33 11.90 5.47 -38.48
N GLY A 34 12.94 6.04 -39.10
CA GLY A 34 14.00 6.75 -38.37
C GLY A 34 13.47 7.95 -37.60
N PHE A 35 12.60 8.75 -38.23
CA PHE A 35 11.93 9.86 -37.57
C PHE A 35 11.00 9.38 -36.45
N LEU A 36 10.27 8.28 -36.66
CA LEU A 36 9.36 7.70 -35.68
C LEU A 36 10.12 7.09 -34.49
N LEU A 37 11.30 6.49 -34.69
CA LEU A 37 12.15 6.01 -33.60
C LEU A 37 12.84 7.15 -32.84
N TYR A 38 13.14 8.27 -33.50
CA TYR A 38 13.77 9.43 -32.86
C TYR A 38 12.76 10.30 -32.10
N VAL A 39 11.65 10.66 -32.75
CA VAL A 39 10.62 11.55 -32.21
C VAL A 39 9.56 10.79 -31.42
N GLY A 40 9.31 9.53 -31.78
CA GLY A 40 8.31 8.68 -31.12
C GLY A 40 8.50 8.61 -29.62
N PRO A 41 9.67 8.24 -29.06
CA PRO A 41 9.85 8.18 -27.62
C PRO A 41 9.60 9.50 -26.90
N SER A 42 9.85 10.64 -27.54
CA SER A 42 9.62 11.97 -26.98
C SER A 42 8.14 12.38 -27.02
N VAL A 43 7.45 12.11 -28.14
CA VAL A 43 6.01 12.34 -28.27
C VAL A 43 5.23 11.35 -27.42
N PHE A 44 5.65 10.10 -27.34
CA PHE A 44 5.03 9.10 -26.49
C PHE A 44 5.27 9.42 -25.01
N ARG A 45 6.45 9.94 -24.64
CA ARG A 45 6.67 10.50 -23.30
C ARG A 45 5.80 11.72 -23.04
N TRP A 46 5.52 12.55 -24.03
CA TRP A 46 4.67 13.74 -23.88
C TRP A 46 3.17 13.41 -23.79
N VAL A 47 2.69 12.49 -24.62
CA VAL A 47 1.30 12.01 -24.62
C VAL A 47 1.03 11.10 -23.41
N ARG A 48 2.04 10.33 -22.96
CA ARG A 48 1.97 9.56 -21.70
C ARG A 48 2.42 10.35 -20.47
N LYS A 49 2.83 11.61 -20.60
CA LYS A 49 2.83 12.56 -19.48
C LYS A 49 1.37 12.87 -19.15
N LYS A 50 0.65 11.86 -18.63
CA LYS A 50 -0.24 12.13 -17.51
C LYS A 50 0.59 12.98 -16.56
N THR A 51 0.05 14.12 -16.15
CA THR A 51 0.59 14.96 -15.06
C THR A 51 1.29 14.06 -14.06
N PRO A 52 2.50 14.39 -13.55
CA PRO A 52 3.10 13.58 -12.49
C PRO A 52 2.01 13.44 -11.45
N ILE A 53 1.47 12.23 -11.31
CA ILE A 53 0.51 11.95 -10.27
C ILE A 53 1.33 12.32 -9.05
N MET A 54 0.90 13.32 -8.28
CA MET A 54 1.44 13.53 -6.95
C MET A 54 1.03 12.26 -6.21
N ILE A 55 1.81 11.19 -6.38
CA ILE A 55 1.64 9.94 -5.68
C ILE A 55 1.86 10.37 -4.24
N ASP A 56 0.77 10.37 -3.47
CA ASP A 56 0.82 10.63 -2.04
C ASP A 56 2.00 9.81 -1.49
N PRO A 57 3.00 10.43 -0.84
CA PRO A 57 4.17 9.73 -0.34
C PRO A 57 3.78 8.54 0.55
N ASN A 58 2.60 8.59 1.20
CA ASN A 58 2.05 7.48 1.96
C ASN A 58 1.69 6.26 1.09
N ILE A 59 1.13 6.47 -0.09
CA ILE A 59 0.80 5.37 -1.02
C ILE A 59 2.09 4.66 -1.46
N GLY A 60 3.14 5.44 -1.77
CA GLY A 60 4.45 4.88 -2.10
C GLY A 60 5.06 4.06 -0.97
N CYS A 61 4.95 4.55 0.27
CA CYS A 61 5.41 3.86 1.48
C CYS A 61 4.68 2.52 1.70
N ILE A 62 3.36 2.52 1.58
CA ILE A 62 2.57 1.28 1.74
C ILE A 62 2.91 0.28 0.65
N ALA A 63 2.95 0.73 -0.61
CA ALA A 63 3.30 -0.14 -1.73
C ALA A 63 4.69 -0.77 -1.52
N ALA A 64 5.68 0.00 -1.08
CA ALA A 64 7.02 -0.49 -0.79
C ALA A 64 7.04 -1.63 0.25
N ASN A 65 6.32 -1.45 1.37
CA ASN A 65 6.28 -2.42 2.46
C ASN A 65 5.43 -3.66 2.13
N MET A 66 4.36 -3.50 1.35
CA MET A 66 3.46 -4.61 0.98
C MET A 66 3.95 -5.43 -0.21
N ASN A 67 4.98 -4.98 -0.94
CA ASN A 67 5.46 -5.63 -2.17
C ASN A 67 5.77 -7.13 -2.01
N ALA A 68 6.25 -7.56 -0.85
CA ALA A 68 6.51 -8.98 -0.60
C ALA A 68 5.20 -9.79 -0.58
N LEU A 69 4.22 -9.36 0.22
CA LEU A 69 2.92 -10.03 0.36
C LEU A 69 2.08 -9.94 -0.92
N LEU A 70 2.26 -8.89 -1.72
CA LEU A 70 1.62 -8.77 -3.04
C LEU A 70 2.14 -9.81 -4.05
N ARG A 71 3.37 -10.31 -3.89
CA ARG A 71 3.87 -11.41 -4.74
C ARG A 71 3.28 -12.74 -4.29
N GLU A 72 3.17 -12.95 -2.98
CA GLU A 72 2.58 -14.15 -2.39
C GLU A 72 1.07 -14.25 -2.67
N SER A 73 0.37 -13.11 -2.75
CA SER A 73 -1.05 -13.11 -3.11
C SER A 73 -1.33 -13.62 -4.53
N GLN A 74 -0.38 -13.50 -5.45
CA GLN A 74 -0.48 -14.06 -6.80
C GLN A 74 -0.50 -15.60 -6.79
N PHE A 75 0.07 -16.21 -5.73
CA PHE A 75 0.05 -17.65 -5.49
C PHE A 75 -1.08 -18.07 -4.54
N PHE A 76 -1.98 -17.15 -4.18
CA PHE A 76 -3.07 -17.36 -3.22
C PHE A 76 -2.60 -17.69 -1.79
N ASP A 77 -1.34 -17.39 -1.47
CA ASP A 77 -0.77 -17.61 -0.13
C ASP A 77 -1.07 -16.45 0.83
N ALA A 78 -1.46 -15.28 0.30
CA ALA A 78 -1.83 -14.11 1.08
C ALA A 78 -3.04 -13.38 0.49
N SER A 79 -3.86 -12.77 1.34
CA SER A 79 -4.83 -11.74 0.94
C SER A 79 -4.30 -10.37 1.29
N VAL A 80 -4.44 -9.42 0.38
CA VAL A 80 -3.99 -8.05 0.54
C VAL A 80 -5.15 -7.11 0.26
N TYR A 81 -5.33 -6.11 1.11
CA TYR A 81 -6.28 -5.02 0.94
C TYR A 81 -5.57 -3.68 1.12
N ARG A 82 -5.92 -2.72 0.25
CA ARG A 82 -5.29 -1.40 0.18
C ARG A 82 -6.37 -0.33 0.32
N SER A 83 -6.26 0.54 1.31
CA SER A 83 -7.26 1.58 1.56
C SER A 83 -7.43 2.56 0.38
N TYR A 84 -6.36 2.77 -0.39
CA TYR A 84 -6.37 3.68 -1.54
C TYR A 84 -6.96 3.08 -2.83
N GLU A 85 -7.27 1.79 -2.87
CA GLU A 85 -7.85 1.10 -4.03
C GLU A 85 -9.16 0.38 -3.60
N PRO A 86 -10.27 1.13 -3.46
CA PRO A 86 -11.50 0.61 -2.85
C PRO A 86 -12.25 -0.40 -3.73
N ASP A 87 -11.91 -0.50 -5.01
CA ASP A 87 -12.53 -1.45 -5.95
C ASP A 87 -12.04 -2.89 -5.76
N GLU A 88 -10.99 -3.11 -4.95
CA GLU A 88 -10.48 -4.44 -4.65
C GLU A 88 -11.37 -5.20 -3.65
N PRO A 89 -11.53 -6.52 -3.81
CA PRO A 89 -12.36 -7.31 -2.89
C PRO A 89 -11.77 -7.27 -1.47
N TYR A 90 -12.57 -6.73 -0.55
CA TYR A 90 -12.21 -6.66 0.86
C TYR A 90 -12.47 -8.02 1.54
N PHE A 91 -11.40 -8.68 1.95
CA PHE A 91 -11.45 -9.85 2.83
C PHE A 91 -11.14 -9.42 4.25
N LEU A 92 -12.02 -9.74 5.21
CA LEU A 92 -11.83 -9.42 6.61
C LEU A 92 -10.51 -10.05 7.12
N PRO A 93 -9.49 -9.26 7.48
CA PRO A 93 -8.26 -9.81 8.01
C PRO A 93 -8.51 -10.35 9.41
N TYR A 94 -8.24 -11.64 9.62
CA TYR A 94 -8.55 -12.32 10.88
C TYR A 94 -7.40 -13.23 11.30
N VAL A 95 -7.08 -13.21 12.59
CA VAL A 95 -6.10 -14.12 13.20
C VAL A 95 -6.70 -14.88 14.34
N GLY A 96 -6.38 -16.16 14.46
CA GLY A 96 -6.85 -16.99 15.57
C GLY A 96 -6.21 -18.36 15.59
N ASN A 97 -6.30 -19.02 16.75
CA ASN A 97 -5.75 -20.35 16.99
C ASN A 97 -6.84 -21.38 17.37
N GLY A 98 -8.11 -21.02 17.18
CA GLY A 98 -9.27 -21.83 17.56
C GLY A 98 -9.75 -21.63 19.00
N LYS A 99 -8.92 -21.10 19.91
CA LYS A 99 -9.34 -20.70 21.27
C LYS A 99 -9.60 -19.20 21.40
N ILE A 100 -8.74 -18.40 20.78
CA ILE A 100 -8.87 -16.95 20.70
C ILE A 100 -8.73 -16.52 19.24
N GLY A 101 -9.31 -15.38 18.91
CA GLY A 101 -9.09 -14.74 17.63
C GLY A 101 -9.57 -13.31 17.61
N VAL A 102 -8.99 -12.53 16.70
CA VAL A 102 -9.16 -11.09 16.61
C VAL A 102 -9.20 -10.69 15.13
N PRO A 103 -10.20 -9.93 14.69
CA PRO A 103 -10.18 -9.27 13.39
C PRO A 103 -9.31 -8.00 13.44
N LEU A 104 -8.56 -7.72 12.38
CA LEU A 104 -7.77 -6.49 12.20
C LEU A 104 -8.55 -5.47 11.33
N ASP A 105 -9.77 -5.17 11.75
CA ASP A 105 -10.68 -4.22 11.09
C ASP A 105 -11.20 -3.22 12.14
N ASN A 106 -12.08 -2.29 11.77
CA ASN A 106 -12.62 -1.23 12.63
C ASN A 106 -13.20 -1.69 13.99
N LYS A 107 -13.54 -2.97 14.14
CA LYS A 107 -13.99 -3.57 15.40
C LYS A 107 -13.00 -4.63 15.86
N GLU A 108 -11.85 -4.20 16.40
CA GLU A 108 -10.74 -5.04 16.86
C GLU A 108 -11.08 -5.78 18.18
N GLU A 109 -12.26 -6.39 18.27
CA GLU A 109 -12.76 -7.10 19.46
C GLU A 109 -12.13 -8.50 19.60
N LEU A 110 -11.87 -8.93 20.84
CA LEU A 110 -11.40 -10.28 21.12
C LEU A 110 -12.54 -11.30 21.11
N TYR A 111 -12.44 -12.28 20.22
CA TYR A 111 -13.32 -13.44 20.20
C TYR A 111 -12.68 -14.60 20.97
N VAL A 112 -13.48 -15.26 21.79
CA VAL A 112 -13.07 -16.47 22.51
C VAL A 112 -13.96 -17.64 22.11
N TYR A 113 -13.35 -18.82 22.12
CA TYR A 113 -14.02 -20.08 21.90
C TYR A 113 -15.15 -20.28 22.91
N TYR A 114 -16.35 -20.49 22.39
CA TYR A 114 -17.50 -20.82 23.20
C TYR A 114 -18.31 -21.92 22.51
N LYS A 115 -18.53 -23.02 23.23
CA LYS A 115 -19.20 -24.25 22.77
C LYS A 115 -18.51 -24.94 21.60
N ARG A 116 -18.66 -24.45 20.37
CA ARG A 116 -18.22 -25.13 19.12
C ARG A 116 -17.38 -24.25 18.20
N TYR A 117 -17.47 -22.92 18.32
CA TYR A 117 -16.74 -21.98 17.47
C TYR A 117 -16.33 -20.72 18.26
N LEU A 118 -15.51 -19.88 17.65
CA LEU A 118 -15.16 -18.56 18.15
C LEU A 118 -16.38 -17.64 18.01
N SER A 119 -17.24 -17.67 19.02
CA SER A 119 -18.57 -17.04 18.97
C SER A 119 -18.81 -16.01 20.06
N ALA A 120 -17.98 -15.98 21.09
CA ALA A 120 -18.16 -15.07 22.22
C ALA A 120 -17.27 -13.84 22.02
N PRO A 121 -17.82 -12.71 21.52
CA PRO A 121 -17.11 -11.44 21.55
C PRO A 121 -16.97 -11.01 23.00
N ILE A 122 -15.76 -10.60 23.36
CA ILE A 122 -15.48 -9.92 24.62
C ILE A 122 -15.27 -8.46 24.25
N SER A 123 -15.90 -7.55 24.99
CA SER A 123 -15.69 -6.10 24.88
C SER A 123 -14.29 -5.73 25.37
N TYR A 124 -13.26 -6.26 24.74
CA TYR A 124 -11.86 -6.01 25.04
C TYR A 124 -11.12 -5.95 23.72
N HIS A 125 -10.40 -4.86 23.49
CA HIS A 125 -9.69 -4.60 22.24
C HIS A 125 -8.18 -4.78 22.49
N PRO A 126 -7.61 -5.95 22.14
CA PRO A 126 -6.23 -6.27 22.47
C PRO A 126 -5.21 -5.55 21.58
N ILE A 127 -5.64 -5.00 20.45
CA ILE A 127 -4.77 -4.38 19.46
C ILE A 127 -4.44 -2.96 19.91
N VAL A 128 -3.14 -2.67 20.02
CA VAL A 128 -2.62 -1.32 20.26
C VAL A 128 -2.51 -0.60 18.92
N GLN A 129 -3.09 0.60 18.87
CA GLN A 129 -3.06 1.51 17.73
C GLN A 129 -1.97 2.56 17.94
N VAL A 130 -1.31 2.96 16.85
CA VAL A 130 -0.31 4.02 16.84
C VAL A 130 -0.90 5.23 16.15
N ASP A 131 -0.94 6.36 16.84
CA ASP A 131 -1.35 7.64 16.28
C ASP A 131 -0.18 8.63 16.30
N ILE A 132 -0.08 9.42 15.23
CA ILE A 132 0.86 10.54 15.16
C ILE A 132 0.06 11.83 14.97
N PRO A 133 0.11 12.77 15.92
CA PRO A 133 -0.74 13.96 15.89
C PRO A 133 -0.43 14.84 14.67
N GLY A 134 -1.48 15.19 13.91
CA GLY A 134 -1.37 16.11 12.77
C GLY A 134 -0.82 15.51 11.47
N ALA A 135 -0.58 14.20 11.41
CA ALA A 135 -0.24 13.52 10.16
C ALA A 135 -1.48 12.96 9.44
N SER A 136 -1.41 12.93 8.11
CA SER A 136 -2.35 12.15 7.29
C SER A 136 -1.88 10.70 7.21
N THR A 137 -2.83 9.78 7.27
CA THR A 137 -2.58 8.34 7.31
C THR A 137 -3.09 7.66 6.06
N GLN A 138 -2.38 6.63 5.63
CA GLN A 138 -2.90 5.63 4.72
C GLN A 138 -2.65 4.25 5.34
N GLU A 139 -3.52 3.31 5.03
CA GLU A 139 -3.47 1.96 5.59
C GLU A 139 -3.52 0.89 4.49
N GLY A 140 -2.85 -0.23 4.77
CA GLY A 140 -2.97 -1.46 4.01
C GLY A 140 -2.98 -2.64 4.96
N THR A 141 -3.89 -3.58 4.77
CA THR A 141 -3.99 -4.80 5.58
C THR A 141 -3.66 -6.00 4.72
N ALA A 142 -3.04 -7.01 5.33
CA ALA A 142 -2.76 -8.25 4.65
C ALA A 142 -2.82 -9.42 5.63
N VAL A 143 -3.19 -10.60 5.15
CA VAL A 143 -3.13 -11.84 5.92
C VAL A 143 -2.33 -12.83 5.11
N HIS A 144 -1.29 -13.37 5.71
CA HIS A 144 -0.52 -14.45 5.11
C HIS A 144 -1.06 -15.77 5.66
N TYR A 145 -1.69 -16.55 4.79
CA TYR A 145 -2.42 -17.75 5.18
C TYR A 145 -1.50 -18.89 5.62
N THR A 146 -0.32 -19.01 5.00
CA THR A 146 0.60 -20.11 5.33
C THR A 146 1.27 -19.92 6.68
N SER A 147 1.60 -18.69 7.08
CA SER A 147 2.16 -18.39 8.41
C SER A 147 1.09 -18.14 9.47
N GLY A 148 -0.15 -17.80 9.07
CA GLY A 148 -1.23 -17.43 9.99
C GLY A 148 -1.00 -16.08 10.68
N ILE A 149 -0.25 -15.17 10.03
CA ILE A 149 0.07 -13.84 10.54
C ILE A 149 -0.73 -12.81 9.76
N ALA A 150 -1.33 -11.85 10.47
CA ALA A 150 -1.92 -10.67 9.85
C ALA A 150 -1.01 -9.46 10.05
N TYR A 151 -0.96 -8.65 9.00
CA TYR A 151 -0.17 -7.44 8.90
C TYR A 151 -1.10 -6.25 8.71
N LYS A 152 -0.87 -5.18 9.48
CA LYS A 152 -1.47 -3.86 9.24
C LYS A 152 -0.33 -2.87 9.05
N PHE A 153 -0.25 -2.33 7.83
CA PHE A 153 0.73 -1.33 7.44
C PHE A 153 0.05 0.03 7.52
N GLN A 154 0.64 0.95 8.26
CA GLN A 154 0.20 2.33 8.34
C GLN A 154 1.38 3.23 7.95
N CYS A 155 1.15 4.17 7.03
CA CYS A 155 2.14 5.19 6.70
C CYS A 155 1.58 6.56 7.03
N PHE A 156 2.36 7.33 7.77
CA PHE A 156 2.02 8.68 8.24
C PHE A 156 2.87 9.70 7.49
N ASN A 157 2.24 10.66 6.81
CA ASN A 157 2.99 11.68 6.07
C ASN A 157 3.38 12.81 7.01
N MET A 158 4.68 12.94 7.27
CA MET A 158 5.25 14.07 8.01
C MET A 158 6.19 14.86 7.11
N ARG A 159 5.79 16.09 6.76
CA ARG A 159 6.61 17.04 5.98
C ARG A 159 7.26 16.46 4.71
N ARG A 160 6.52 15.59 3.99
CA ARG A 160 6.94 14.87 2.75
C ARG A 160 7.84 13.64 2.96
N HIS A 161 8.15 13.27 4.20
CA HIS A 161 8.81 12.01 4.53
C HIS A 161 7.80 11.09 5.26
N PRO A 162 7.43 9.95 4.67
CA PRO A 162 6.47 9.05 5.29
C PRO A 162 7.13 8.22 6.39
N VAL A 163 6.58 8.25 7.60
CA VAL A 163 6.94 7.34 8.70
C VAL A 163 6.14 6.06 8.51
N SER A 164 6.81 4.90 8.54
CA SER A 164 6.13 3.60 8.41
C SER A 164 5.95 2.92 9.76
N VAL A 165 4.74 2.43 10.00
CA VAL A 165 4.35 1.61 11.15
C VAL A 165 3.83 0.28 10.63
N ILE A 166 4.39 -0.81 11.12
CA ILE A 166 4.05 -2.18 10.71
C ILE A 166 3.58 -2.93 11.96
N HIS A 167 2.31 -3.30 11.97
CA HIS A 167 1.77 -4.20 12.98
C HIS A 167 1.78 -5.62 12.43
N GLN A 168 2.33 -6.54 13.21
CA GLN A 168 2.25 -7.99 12.97
C GLN A 168 1.48 -8.61 14.12
N VAL A 169 0.38 -9.28 13.82
CA VAL A 169 -0.49 -9.89 14.82
C VAL A 169 -0.62 -11.37 14.51
N TYR A 170 -0.45 -12.22 15.53
CA TYR A 170 -0.68 -13.64 15.40
C TYR A 170 -1.07 -14.26 16.74
N ALA A 171 -1.89 -15.30 16.67
CA ALA A 171 -2.27 -16.11 17.83
C ALA A 171 -1.32 -17.31 17.93
N TYR A 172 -0.67 -17.49 19.08
CA TYR A 172 0.30 -18.57 19.21
C TYR A 172 -0.40 -19.93 19.26
N ARG A 173 0.08 -20.90 18.48
CA ARG A 173 -0.57 -22.23 18.36
C ARG A 173 -0.30 -23.13 19.57
N LEU A 174 0.90 -23.07 20.14
CA LEU A 174 1.31 -23.93 21.27
C LEU A 174 0.79 -23.42 22.62
N ALA A 175 0.66 -22.10 22.78
CA ALA A 175 0.09 -21.47 23.97
C ALA A 175 -1.25 -20.81 23.57
N PRO A 176 -2.38 -21.50 23.71
CA PRO A 176 -3.61 -21.09 23.05
C PRO A 176 -4.26 -19.84 23.66
N SER A 177 -3.85 -19.43 24.86
CA SER A 177 -4.27 -18.18 25.52
C SER A 177 -3.40 -16.97 25.15
N LEU A 178 -2.45 -17.13 24.23
CA LEU A 178 -1.45 -16.11 23.91
C LEU A 178 -1.73 -15.48 22.54
N LEU A 179 -2.02 -14.18 22.56
CA LEU A 179 -2.02 -13.32 21.37
C LEU A 179 -0.79 -12.42 21.43
N ILE A 180 -0.08 -12.32 20.31
CA ILE A 180 1.12 -11.50 20.19
C ILE A 180 0.87 -10.44 19.14
N GLN A 181 1.17 -9.19 19.51
CA GLN A 181 1.26 -8.07 18.58
C GLN A 181 2.69 -7.53 18.62
N GLN A 182 3.30 -7.41 17.45
CA GLN A 182 4.58 -6.75 17.26
C GLN A 182 4.35 -5.47 16.46
N ILE A 183 4.84 -4.35 16.97
CA ILE A 183 4.77 -3.05 16.29
C ILE A 183 6.18 -2.62 15.96
N GLU A 184 6.45 -2.44 14.68
CA GLU A 184 7.71 -1.94 14.16
C GLU A 184 7.49 -0.55 13.58
N ILE A 185 8.23 0.43 14.09
CA ILE A 185 8.11 1.82 13.67
C ILE A 185 9.46 2.26 13.13
N MET A 186 9.47 2.82 11.92
CA MET A 186 10.69 3.35 11.30
C MET A 186 10.54 4.86 11.14
N ASN A 187 11.42 5.61 11.78
CA ASN A 187 11.47 7.06 11.67
C ASN A 187 12.56 7.48 10.67
N PRO A 188 12.22 7.85 9.42
CA PRO A 188 13.20 8.37 8.46
C PRO A 188 13.47 9.87 8.62
N LEU A 189 12.88 10.54 9.62
CA LEU A 189 13.05 11.97 9.84
C LEU A 189 14.34 12.26 10.60
N ASN A 190 14.90 13.43 10.33
CA ASN A 190 16.02 14.01 11.06
C ASN A 190 15.57 14.76 12.33
N GLU A 191 14.33 14.54 12.76
CA GLU A 191 13.75 15.13 13.97
C GLU A 191 13.06 14.06 14.82
N ASP A 192 12.98 14.32 16.12
CA ASP A 192 12.34 13.42 17.08
C ASP A 192 10.85 13.35 16.81
N LEU A 193 10.31 12.13 16.88
CA LEU A 193 8.92 11.84 16.57
C LEU A 193 8.15 11.48 17.83
N THR A 194 7.11 12.25 18.13
CA THR A 194 6.18 11.94 19.23
C THR A 194 5.09 11.01 18.73
N LEU A 195 5.02 9.82 19.33
CA LEU A 195 4.02 8.82 19.05
C LEU A 195 3.06 8.69 20.21
N ILE A 196 1.80 8.42 19.88
CA ILE A 196 0.75 8.17 20.84
C ILE A 196 0.28 6.73 20.64
N LEU A 197 0.59 5.86 21.60
CA LEU A 197 0.09 4.50 21.61
C LEU A 197 -1.21 4.46 22.42
N ARG A 198 -2.26 3.95 21.78
CA ARG A 198 -3.59 3.83 22.37
C ARG A 198 -4.07 2.40 22.28
N GLN A 199 -4.58 1.92 23.41
CA GLN A 199 -5.40 0.72 23.43
C GLN A 199 -6.84 1.17 23.69
N GLU A 200 -7.77 0.71 22.86
CA GLU A 200 -9.18 0.98 23.08
C GLU A 200 -9.69 0.12 24.25
N SER A 201 -10.28 0.74 25.27
CA SER A 201 -10.92 0.03 26.39
C SER A 201 -12.40 0.31 26.36
N SER A 202 -13.21 -0.74 26.42
CA SER A 202 -14.66 -0.62 26.51
C SER A 202 -15.15 -0.16 27.90
N THR A 203 -14.29 -0.24 28.93
CA THR A 203 -14.70 -0.17 30.34
C THR A 203 -14.01 0.92 31.17
N SER A 204 -13.09 1.72 30.61
CA SER A 204 -12.38 2.75 31.39
C SER A 204 -12.31 4.09 30.66
N SER A 205 -12.86 5.14 31.30
CA SER A 205 -12.71 6.55 30.92
C SER A 205 -11.31 7.13 31.22
N GLU A 206 -10.38 6.32 31.73
CA GLU A 206 -9.02 6.68 32.13
C GLU A 206 -7.97 5.94 31.29
N ASN A 207 -8.13 5.93 29.96
CA ASN A 207 -7.04 5.46 29.10
C ASN A 207 -6.04 6.60 28.92
N THR A 208 -5.03 6.67 29.80
CA THR A 208 -3.89 7.53 29.55
C THR A 208 -3.10 6.96 28.36
N PRO A 209 -2.99 7.69 27.24
CA PRO A 209 -2.22 7.21 26.12
C PRO A 209 -0.75 7.12 26.51
N LEU A 210 -0.08 6.05 26.08
CA LEU A 210 1.36 5.92 26.24
C LEU A 210 2.02 6.80 25.18
N VAL A 211 2.61 7.91 25.60
CA VAL A 211 3.35 8.81 24.71
C VAL A 211 4.81 8.38 24.71
N ILE A 212 5.33 8.07 23.53
CA ILE A 212 6.72 7.67 23.33
C ILE A 212 7.37 8.65 22.37
N THR A 213 8.58 9.10 22.70
CA THR A 213 9.43 9.90 21.81
C THR A 213 10.46 8.99 21.15
N LEU A 214 10.40 8.88 19.82
CA LEU A 214 11.41 8.21 19.03
C LEU A 214 12.49 9.18 18.59
N GLN A 215 13.75 8.73 18.70
CA GLN A 215 14.90 9.48 18.22
C GLN A 215 15.02 9.42 16.69
N THR A 216 15.77 10.36 16.14
CA THR A 216 16.00 10.50 14.70
C THR A 216 16.63 9.26 14.07
N GLU A 217 16.19 8.87 12.87
CA GLU A 217 16.74 7.74 12.11
C GLU A 217 16.77 6.39 12.85
N THR A 218 15.87 6.19 13.83
CA THR A 218 15.79 4.94 14.59
C THR A 218 14.59 4.07 14.20
N SER A 219 14.73 2.77 14.45
CA SER A 219 13.62 1.82 14.42
C SER A 219 13.31 1.34 15.84
N LEU A 220 12.03 1.17 16.14
CA LEU A 220 11.56 0.67 17.43
C LEU A 220 10.66 -0.54 17.21
N ASN A 221 10.97 -1.62 17.94
CA ASN A 221 10.21 -2.85 17.94
C ASN A 221 9.58 -3.05 19.32
N ILE A 222 8.25 -3.01 19.40
CA ILE A 222 7.51 -3.27 20.63
C ILE A 222 6.78 -4.60 20.48
N LYS A 223 6.88 -5.46 21.51
CA LYS A 223 6.13 -6.71 21.59
C LYS A 223 5.14 -6.66 22.75
N TYR A 224 3.86 -6.78 22.42
CA TYR A 224 2.78 -6.88 23.37
C TYR A 224 2.33 -8.33 23.48
N PHE A 225 2.12 -8.77 24.72
CA PHE A 225 1.64 -10.11 25.02
C PHE A 225 0.31 -10.00 25.76
N LEU A 226 -0.74 -10.54 25.15
CA LEU A 226 -1.98 -10.77 25.87
C LEU A 226 -1.98 -12.21 26.39
N LYS A 227 -1.98 -12.37 27.71
CA LYS A 227 -2.15 -13.66 28.38
C LYS A 227 -3.37 -13.60 29.29
N LYS A 228 -4.38 -14.41 28.98
CA LYS A 228 -5.56 -14.62 29.83
C LYS A 228 -5.43 -15.90 30.63
#